data_AF-A0A7X6VWF9-F1
#
_entry.id   AF-A0A7X6VWF9-F1
#
_cell.length_a   1.000
_cell.length_b   1.000
_cell.length_c   1.000
_cell.angle_alpha   90.00
_cell.angle_beta   90.00
_cell.angle_gamma   90.00
#
_symmetry.space_group_name_H-M   'P 1'
#
loop_
_entity.id
_entity.type
_entity.pdbx_description
1 polymer ?
#
loop_
_entity_poly.entity_id
_entity_poly.type
_entity_poly.pdbx_seq_one_letter_code
_entity_poly.pdbx_strand_id
1 'polypeptide(L)'
;MWRKSLFYSIFCLFFMQAQAIQLLIPMDDSQRNHLKSYGIAYWVLQHNVEVKWLLNYRGGSFLMQHYPEFENECVVRGVTFEAITDAQASAILNEIARPEVNQDAVSMNKAPKIAVYTPPNKLPWDDAVTLVLTYAEIEYDKIYDEEILEGKLKDYDWLHLHHEDFTGQFGKFWRTYQHMPWYQQDVSINQALAEKLGFLKVSEMKEMVTREMDKYVLNGGFMFAMCAATDTYDIARAAAGVDICGPMFDGDPADPDAQEKLDFSHTFAFHNFKLEMDPNIYEFSDIDATNTRKVVRENDYFTLFEFSAKW
;
A
#
# COMPACT_ATOMS: atom_id res chain seq x y z
N MET A 1 57.86 23.06 -30.67
CA MET A 1 56.38 23.13 -30.69
C MET A 1 55.69 21.97 -29.98
N TRP A 2 56.17 20.73 -30.12
CA TRP A 2 55.48 19.53 -29.58
C TRP A 2 55.39 19.44 -28.04
N ARG A 3 56.38 19.94 -27.29
CA ARG A 3 56.34 19.96 -25.80
C ARG A 3 55.26 20.89 -25.23
N LYS A 4 54.87 21.94 -25.95
CA LYS A 4 53.81 22.86 -25.49
C LYS A 4 52.42 22.25 -25.71
N SER A 5 52.18 21.59 -26.85
CA SER A 5 50.92 20.89 -27.13
C SER A 5 50.66 19.70 -26.20
N LEU A 6 51.70 18.98 -25.78
CA LEU A 6 51.58 17.90 -24.79
C LEU A 6 51.16 18.42 -23.42
N PHE A 7 51.67 19.58 -23.01
CA PHE A 7 51.32 20.24 -21.74
C PHE A 7 49.87 20.73 -21.75
N TYR A 8 49.38 21.29 -22.86
CA TYR A 8 47.97 21.68 -23.01
C TYR A 8 47.01 20.48 -23.04
N SER A 9 47.42 19.34 -23.63
CA SER A 9 46.60 18.11 -23.62
C SER A 9 46.50 17.48 -22.23
N ILE A 10 47.60 17.48 -21.46
CA ILE A 10 47.59 16.99 -20.06
C ILE A 10 46.80 17.95 -19.15
N PHE A 11 46.87 19.26 -19.39
CA PHE A 11 46.07 20.24 -18.65
C PHE A 11 44.57 20.08 -18.95
N CYS A 12 44.15 19.87 -20.20
CA CYS A 12 42.74 19.59 -20.53
C CYS A 12 42.21 18.30 -19.91
N LEU A 13 43.03 17.25 -19.76
CA LEU A 13 42.64 16.00 -19.10
C LEU A 13 42.41 16.16 -17.59
N PHE A 14 43.03 17.15 -16.95
CA PHE A 14 42.83 17.45 -15.52
C PHE A 14 41.53 18.24 -15.23
N PHE A 15 40.95 18.92 -16.22
CA PHE A 15 39.71 19.70 -16.04
C PHE A 15 38.41 18.90 -16.30
N MET A 16 38.52 17.64 -16.68
CA MET A 16 37.37 16.74 -16.91
C MET A 16 37.13 15.76 -15.77
N GLN A 17 37.55 16.08 -14.54
CA GLN A 17 36.94 15.45 -13.36
C GLN A 17 35.61 16.16 -13.07
N ALA A 18 34.59 15.86 -13.89
CA ALA A 18 33.22 16.07 -13.47
C ALA A 18 33.02 15.19 -12.22
N GLN A 19 33.00 15.80 -11.04
CA GLN A 19 32.59 15.08 -9.84
C GLN A 19 31.13 14.72 -10.05
N ALA A 20 30.81 13.43 -10.07
CA ALA A 20 29.42 13.06 -10.03
C ALA A 20 28.88 13.49 -8.66
N ILE A 21 27.71 14.11 -8.72
CA ILE A 21 26.97 14.62 -7.59
C ILE A 21 25.84 13.62 -7.37
N GLN A 22 25.55 13.32 -6.12
CA GLN A 22 24.36 12.58 -5.72
C GLN A 22 23.35 13.56 -5.13
N LEU A 23 22.07 13.24 -5.28
CA LEU A 23 20.98 13.92 -4.63
C LEU A 23 20.54 13.07 -3.44
N LEU A 24 20.62 13.64 -2.24
CA LEU A 24 20.13 13.03 -1.00
C LEU A 24 18.85 13.75 -0.58
N ILE A 25 17.75 13.02 -0.44
CA ILE A 25 16.49 13.52 0.12
C ILE A 25 16.40 13.02 1.56
N PRO A 26 16.66 13.87 2.57
CA PRO A 26 16.52 13.47 3.96
C PRO A 26 15.05 13.23 4.30
N MET A 27 14.80 12.29 5.20
CA MET A 27 13.45 11.92 5.67
C MET A 27 13.29 12.09 7.19
N ASP A 28 14.28 12.70 7.85
CA ASP A 28 14.20 13.13 9.24
C ASP A 28 13.39 14.44 9.39
N ASP A 29 13.42 15.06 10.57
CA ASP A 29 12.68 16.28 10.90
C ASP A 29 13.08 17.51 10.05
N SER A 30 14.18 17.44 9.28
CA SER A 30 14.59 18.53 8.38
C SER A 30 13.78 18.57 7.08
N GLN A 31 13.05 17.50 6.77
CA GLN A 31 12.25 17.41 5.55
C GLN A 31 10.98 18.26 5.67
N ARG A 32 10.75 19.11 4.67
CA ARG A 32 9.58 20.00 4.62
C ARG A 32 8.33 19.30 4.10
N ASN A 33 8.49 18.25 3.29
CA ASN A 33 7.37 17.52 2.73
C ASN A 33 7.67 16.03 2.51
N HIS A 34 7.48 15.21 3.55
CA HIS A 34 7.75 13.77 3.51
C HIS A 34 6.90 13.04 2.45
N LEU A 35 5.61 13.37 2.32
CA LEU A 35 4.72 12.69 1.37
C LEU A 35 5.14 12.97 -0.09
N LYS A 36 5.47 14.22 -0.42
CA LYS A 36 6.00 14.56 -1.75
C LYS A 36 7.37 13.93 -2.01
N SER A 37 8.16 13.65 -0.96
CA SER A 37 9.48 13.00 -1.10
C SER A 37 9.34 11.56 -1.64
N TYR A 38 8.34 10.81 -1.18
CA TYR A 38 8.01 9.50 -1.78
C TYR A 38 7.58 9.64 -3.25
N GLY A 39 6.84 10.69 -3.57
CA GLY A 39 6.49 11.07 -4.94
C GLY A 39 7.68 11.32 -5.85
N ILE A 40 8.70 12.04 -5.35
CA ILE A 40 9.96 12.24 -6.09
C ILE A 40 10.67 10.91 -6.32
N ALA A 41 10.79 10.06 -5.29
CA ALA A 41 11.42 8.75 -5.43
C ALA A 41 10.70 7.89 -6.49
N TYR A 42 9.36 7.85 -6.46
CA TYR A 42 8.55 7.17 -7.47
C TYR A 42 8.79 7.75 -8.87
N TRP A 43 8.74 9.06 -9.02
CA TRP A 43 8.91 9.76 -10.30
C TRP A 43 10.30 9.53 -10.91
N VAL A 44 11.36 9.49 -10.08
CA VAL A 44 12.73 9.18 -10.51
C VAL A 44 12.83 7.73 -11.02
N LEU A 45 12.16 6.79 -10.34
CA LEU A 45 12.07 5.40 -10.81
C LEU A 45 11.33 5.29 -12.16
N GLN A 46 10.33 6.13 -12.42
CA GLN A 46 9.67 6.18 -13.74
C GLN A 46 10.63 6.63 -14.86
N HIS A 47 11.67 7.40 -14.52
CA HIS A 47 12.73 7.79 -15.44
C HIS A 47 13.83 6.72 -15.58
N ASN A 48 13.61 5.51 -15.04
CA ASN A 48 14.56 4.39 -15.05
C ASN A 48 15.91 4.73 -14.38
N VAL A 49 15.89 5.61 -13.36
CA VAL A 49 17.05 5.92 -12.53
C VAL A 49 16.92 5.19 -11.20
N GLU A 50 18.01 4.54 -10.77
CA GLU A 50 18.08 3.85 -9.48
C GLU A 50 17.89 4.84 -8.33
N VAL A 51 17.08 4.45 -7.36
CA VAL A 51 16.94 5.13 -6.06
C VAL A 51 17.33 4.16 -4.95
N LYS A 52 18.27 4.55 -4.10
CA LYS A 52 18.62 3.80 -2.89
C LYS A 52 17.79 4.33 -1.72
N TRP A 53 17.00 3.45 -1.12
CA TRP A 53 16.31 3.72 0.12
C TRP A 53 17.20 3.36 1.31
N LEU A 54 17.61 4.37 2.07
CA LEU A 54 18.54 4.25 3.18
C LEU A 54 17.76 4.00 4.48
N LEU A 55 17.40 2.75 4.72
CA LEU A 55 16.64 2.30 5.90
C LEU A 55 17.32 2.70 7.20
N ASN A 56 16.56 3.28 8.12
CA ASN A 56 17.02 3.80 9.42
C ASN A 56 18.14 4.86 9.36
N TYR A 57 18.49 5.36 8.17
CA TYR A 57 19.40 6.48 8.00
C TYR A 57 18.60 7.76 7.75
N ARG A 58 18.71 8.72 8.68
CA ARG A 58 18.00 10.01 8.63
C ARG A 58 16.53 9.86 8.22
N GLY A 59 15.79 9.04 8.99
CA GLY A 59 14.35 8.80 8.79
C GLY A 59 13.99 7.93 7.57
N GLY A 60 14.94 7.24 6.94
CA GLY A 60 14.67 6.46 5.73
C GLY A 60 14.93 7.26 4.45
N SER A 61 16.08 7.94 4.36
CA SER A 61 16.39 8.87 3.28
C SER A 61 16.46 8.21 1.90
N PHE A 62 16.31 8.99 0.84
CA PHE A 62 16.53 8.52 -0.54
C PHE A 62 17.82 9.10 -1.10
N LEU A 63 18.64 8.25 -1.70
CA LEU A 63 19.88 8.64 -2.39
C LEU A 63 19.79 8.22 -3.86
N MET A 64 20.08 9.15 -4.76
CA MET A 64 19.99 8.91 -6.20
C MET A 64 21.02 9.75 -6.95
N GLN A 65 21.28 9.38 -8.20
CA GLN A 65 22.13 10.18 -9.08
C GLN A 65 21.54 11.57 -9.27
N HIS A 66 22.37 12.61 -9.13
CA HIS A 66 21.92 13.98 -9.38
C HIS A 66 21.71 14.22 -10.87
N TYR A 67 20.54 14.77 -11.19
CA TYR A 67 20.23 15.40 -12.47
C TYR A 67 19.52 16.74 -12.20
N PRO A 68 19.79 17.80 -12.98
CA PRO A 68 19.14 19.10 -12.79
C PRO A 68 17.61 19.05 -12.82
N GLU A 69 17.03 18.13 -13.59
CA GLU A 69 15.58 17.91 -13.63
C GLU A 69 15.01 17.41 -12.30
N PHE A 70 15.70 16.50 -11.61
CA PHE A 70 15.27 15.97 -10.31
C PHE A 70 15.42 17.00 -9.19
N GLU A 71 16.50 17.79 -9.22
CA GLU A 71 16.67 18.92 -8.31
C GLU A 71 15.55 19.94 -8.46
N ASN A 72 15.27 20.37 -9.70
CA ASN A 72 14.21 21.32 -9.99
C ASN A 72 12.84 20.78 -9.54
N GLU A 73 12.57 19.50 -9.76
CA GLU A 73 11.31 18.89 -9.33
C GLU A 73 11.18 18.88 -7.80
N CYS A 74 12.27 18.61 -7.06
CA CYS A 74 12.27 18.73 -5.60
C CYS A 74 11.92 20.16 -5.16
N VAL A 75 12.50 21.19 -5.80
CA VAL A 75 12.17 22.60 -5.53
C VAL A 75 10.69 22.89 -5.79
N VAL A 76 10.18 22.47 -6.95
CA VAL A 76 8.78 22.68 -7.36
C VAL A 76 7.80 22.02 -6.37
N ARG A 77 8.09 20.80 -5.92
CA ARG A 77 7.25 20.05 -4.97
C ARG A 77 7.50 20.41 -3.50
N GLY A 78 8.42 21.33 -3.22
CA GLY A 78 8.75 21.78 -1.86
C GLY A 78 9.44 20.72 -1.00
N VAL A 79 10.17 19.80 -1.64
CA VAL A 79 10.97 18.74 -0.99
C VAL A 79 12.36 19.28 -0.65
N THR A 80 12.79 19.10 0.59
CA THR A 80 14.17 19.38 1.01
C THR A 80 15.10 18.33 0.41
N PHE A 81 16.23 18.76 -0.15
CA PHE A 81 17.27 17.87 -0.68
C PHE A 81 18.67 18.45 -0.43
N GLU A 82 19.69 17.61 -0.56
CA GLU A 82 21.10 17.94 -0.44
C GLU A 82 21.85 17.42 -1.67
N ALA A 83 22.59 18.31 -2.35
CA ALA A 83 23.54 17.92 -3.39
C ALA A 83 24.88 17.56 -2.72
N ILE A 84 25.26 16.29 -2.77
CA ILE A 84 26.47 15.77 -2.12
C ILE A 84 27.43 15.18 -3.16
N THR A 85 28.72 15.19 -2.87
CA THR A 85 29.71 14.54 -3.74
C THR A 85 29.63 13.00 -3.65
N ASP A 86 30.07 12.29 -4.68
CA ASP A 86 30.18 10.81 -4.62
C ASP A 86 31.01 10.33 -3.43
N ALA A 87 32.03 11.09 -3.01
CA ALA A 87 32.84 10.76 -1.85
C ALA A 87 32.02 10.79 -0.55
N GLN A 88 31.14 11.78 -0.40
CA GLN A 88 30.21 11.86 0.74
C GLN A 88 29.16 10.74 0.68
N ALA A 89 28.57 10.50 -0.49
CA ALA A 89 27.61 9.41 -0.68
C ALA A 89 28.23 8.04 -0.36
N SER A 90 29.46 7.80 -0.82
CA SER A 90 30.22 6.58 -0.52
C SER A 90 30.52 6.45 0.97
N ALA A 91 30.84 7.56 1.65
CA ALA A 91 31.04 7.55 3.10
C ALA A 91 29.77 7.15 3.85
N ILE A 92 28.61 7.68 3.45
CA ILE A 92 27.29 7.32 4.01
C ILE A 92 27.00 5.82 3.80
N LEU A 93 27.17 5.33 2.57
CA LEU A 93 26.93 3.91 2.26
C LEU A 93 27.88 2.98 3.03
N ASN A 94 29.14 3.38 3.20
CA ASN A 94 30.11 2.62 4.00
C ASN A 94 29.78 2.63 5.49
N GLU A 95 29.16 3.69 6.01
CA GLU A 95 28.65 3.74 7.38
C GLU A 95 27.46 2.78 7.55
N ILE A 96 26.47 2.87 6.66
CA ILE A 96 25.31 1.97 6.62
C ILE A 96 25.75 0.51 6.53
N ALA A 97 26.77 0.19 5.73
CA ALA A 97 27.26 -1.17 5.53
C ALA A 97 27.91 -1.81 6.78
N ARG A 98 28.29 -1.03 7.82
CA ARG A 98 28.95 -1.56 9.02
C ARG A 98 28.09 -2.55 9.80
N PRO A 99 28.52 -3.79 10.06
CA PRO A 99 27.69 -4.84 10.66
C PRO A 99 27.00 -4.46 11.98
N GLU A 100 27.63 -3.58 12.76
CA GLU A 100 27.15 -3.09 14.05
C GLU A 100 26.07 -1.99 13.97
N VAL A 101 25.78 -1.47 12.78
CA VAL A 101 24.76 -0.42 12.54
C VAL A 101 23.49 -1.06 12.00
N ASN A 102 22.36 -0.83 12.67
CA ASN A 102 21.04 -1.29 12.22
C ASN A 102 20.43 -0.40 11.12
N GLN A 103 21.14 -0.30 10.00
CA GLN A 103 20.74 0.44 8.79
C GLN A 103 20.98 -0.42 7.56
N ASP A 104 20.27 -0.15 6.47
CA ASP A 104 20.52 -0.82 5.19
C ASP A 104 20.24 0.11 4.00
N ALA A 105 20.79 -0.22 2.83
CA ALA A 105 20.60 0.54 1.60
C ALA A 105 19.97 -0.36 0.54
N VAL A 106 18.65 -0.25 0.38
CA VAL A 106 17.88 -1.05 -0.57
C VAL A 106 17.84 -0.33 -1.92
N SER A 107 18.36 -0.98 -2.95
CA SER A 107 18.31 -0.48 -4.33
C SER A 107 16.93 -0.72 -4.97
N MET A 108 16.25 0.36 -5.36
CA MET A 108 15.01 0.33 -6.12
C MET A 108 15.28 0.76 -7.56
N ASN A 109 14.72 0.01 -8.52
CA ASN A 109 15.02 0.19 -9.95
C ASN A 109 13.78 0.33 -10.84
N LYS A 110 12.57 0.08 -10.32
CA LYS A 110 11.33 0.10 -11.08
C LYS A 110 10.23 0.74 -10.23
N ALA A 111 9.49 1.67 -10.83
CA ALA A 111 8.26 2.20 -10.25
C ALA A 111 7.15 1.13 -10.37
N PRO A 112 6.47 0.76 -9.25
CA PRO A 112 5.40 -0.23 -9.29
C PRO A 112 4.17 0.34 -10.01
N LYS A 113 3.47 -0.50 -10.77
CA LYS A 113 2.10 -0.19 -11.22
C LYS A 113 1.13 -0.46 -10.07
N ILE A 114 0.40 0.56 -9.65
CA ILE A 114 -0.45 0.50 -8.46
C ILE A 114 -1.93 0.49 -8.86
N ALA A 115 -2.68 -0.46 -8.31
CA ALA A 115 -4.13 -0.47 -8.32
C ALA A 115 -4.67 -0.16 -6.92
N VAL A 116 -5.70 0.68 -6.85
CA VAL A 116 -6.48 0.92 -5.63
C VAL A 116 -7.88 0.36 -5.84
N TYR A 117 -8.27 -0.60 -5.00
CA TYR A 117 -9.60 -1.16 -4.98
C TYR A 117 -10.58 -0.13 -4.42
N THR A 118 -11.50 0.37 -5.25
CA THR A 118 -12.41 1.43 -4.84
C THR A 118 -13.74 1.36 -5.60
N PRO A 119 -14.89 1.38 -4.90
CA PRO A 119 -16.20 1.41 -5.54
C PRO A 119 -16.37 2.66 -6.44
N PRO A 120 -17.07 2.54 -7.58
CA PRO A 120 -17.25 3.66 -8.51
C PRO A 120 -18.08 4.81 -7.92
N ASN A 121 -18.89 4.55 -6.89
CA ASN A 121 -19.74 5.50 -6.19
C ASN A 121 -19.06 6.18 -4.98
N LYS A 122 -17.81 5.82 -4.64
CA LYS A 122 -17.09 6.39 -3.49
C LYS A 122 -16.53 7.78 -3.83
N LEU A 123 -16.64 8.73 -2.89
CA LEU A 123 -16.14 10.09 -3.13
C LEU A 123 -14.61 10.12 -2.96
N PRO A 124 -13.88 10.94 -3.73
CA PRO A 124 -12.41 10.94 -3.70
C PRO A 124 -11.77 11.25 -2.35
N TRP A 125 -12.48 11.94 -1.45
CA TRP A 125 -11.99 12.25 -0.10
C TRP A 125 -12.33 11.18 0.94
N ASP A 126 -13.15 10.19 0.59
CA ASP A 126 -13.51 9.08 1.48
C ASP A 126 -12.44 7.98 1.48
N ASP A 127 -11.36 8.15 0.69
CA ASP A 127 -10.28 7.17 0.59
C ASP A 127 -8.91 7.79 0.83
N ALA A 128 -8.41 7.61 2.06
CA ALA A 128 -7.12 8.10 2.51
C ALA A 128 -5.95 7.62 1.63
N VAL A 129 -6.02 6.42 1.06
CA VAL A 129 -4.97 5.89 0.17
C VAL A 129 -4.91 6.74 -1.10
N THR A 130 -6.06 6.94 -1.75
CA THR A 130 -6.12 7.76 -2.98
C THR A 130 -5.74 9.21 -2.72
N LEU A 131 -6.12 9.77 -1.57
CA LEU A 131 -5.72 11.13 -1.16
C LEU A 131 -4.21 11.26 -1.01
N VAL A 132 -3.56 10.32 -0.32
CA VAL A 132 -2.12 10.34 -0.10
C VAL A 132 -1.35 10.11 -1.40
N LEU A 133 -1.75 9.14 -2.24
CA LEU A 133 -1.11 8.90 -3.54
C LEU A 133 -1.27 10.11 -4.47
N THR A 134 -2.47 10.69 -4.53
CA THR A 134 -2.73 11.90 -5.32
C THR A 134 -1.90 13.08 -4.80
N TYR A 135 -1.85 13.27 -3.47
CA TYR A 135 -1.02 14.31 -2.87
C TYR A 135 0.46 14.09 -3.13
N ALA A 136 0.95 12.85 -3.05
CA ALA A 136 2.33 12.51 -3.37
C ALA A 136 2.64 12.61 -4.88
N GLU A 137 1.62 12.70 -5.74
CA GLU A 137 1.75 12.60 -7.20
C GLU A 137 2.32 11.24 -7.64
N ILE A 138 1.84 10.17 -7.01
CA ILE A 138 2.11 8.79 -7.40
C ILE A 138 0.92 8.31 -8.24
N GLU A 139 1.18 7.79 -9.43
CA GLU A 139 0.15 7.31 -10.34
C GLU A 139 -0.46 6.00 -9.84
N TYR A 140 -1.78 5.87 -9.96
CA TYR A 140 -2.52 4.66 -9.62
C TYR A 140 -3.78 4.56 -10.47
N ASP A 141 -4.24 3.33 -10.69
CA ASP A 141 -5.53 3.06 -11.30
C ASP A 141 -6.57 2.70 -10.24
N LYS A 142 -7.82 3.07 -10.49
CA LYS A 142 -8.97 2.64 -9.69
C LYS A 142 -9.58 1.41 -10.34
N ILE A 143 -9.69 0.33 -9.58
CA ILE A 143 -10.34 -0.92 -10.01
C ILE A 143 -11.34 -1.38 -8.96
N TYR A 144 -12.30 -2.21 -9.34
CA TYR A 144 -13.27 -2.79 -8.41
C TYR A 144 -13.56 -4.25 -8.77
N ASP A 145 -14.70 -4.79 -8.34
CA ASP A 145 -15.06 -6.20 -8.49
C ASP A 145 -15.03 -6.69 -9.94
N GLU A 146 -15.58 -5.92 -10.89
CA GLU A 146 -15.66 -6.29 -12.31
C GLU A 146 -14.25 -6.41 -12.92
N GLU A 147 -13.38 -5.42 -12.71
CA GLU A 147 -12.00 -5.46 -13.21
C GLU A 147 -11.20 -6.64 -12.67
N ILE A 148 -11.42 -6.99 -11.40
CA ILE A 148 -10.74 -8.14 -10.77
C ILE A 148 -11.20 -9.45 -11.39
N LEU A 149 -12.51 -9.62 -11.56
CA LEU A 149 -13.09 -10.82 -12.16
C LEU A 149 -12.76 -10.96 -13.66
N GLU A 150 -12.51 -9.84 -14.35
CA GLU A 150 -11.96 -9.81 -15.71
C GLU A 150 -10.46 -10.13 -15.79
N GLY A 151 -9.78 -10.29 -14.65
CA GLY A 151 -8.37 -10.67 -14.56
C GLY A 151 -7.40 -9.52 -14.82
N LYS A 152 -7.81 -8.26 -14.57
CA LYS A 152 -6.94 -7.07 -14.76
C LYS A 152 -5.83 -6.96 -13.70
N LEU A 153 -5.92 -7.69 -12.58
CA LEU A 153 -4.87 -7.68 -11.54
C LEU A 153 -3.48 -8.05 -12.05
N LYS A 154 -3.38 -8.86 -13.12
CA LYS A 154 -2.10 -9.23 -13.74
C LYS A 154 -1.31 -8.04 -14.31
N ASP A 155 -1.97 -6.91 -14.53
CA ASP A 155 -1.36 -5.72 -15.11
C ASP A 155 -0.71 -4.81 -14.04
N TYR A 156 -0.87 -5.16 -12.75
CA TYR A 156 -0.43 -4.37 -11.60
C TYR A 156 0.59 -5.10 -10.73
N ASP A 157 1.56 -4.33 -10.21
CA ASP A 157 2.54 -4.85 -9.26
C ASP A 157 1.95 -4.86 -7.84
N TRP A 158 1.17 -3.82 -7.46
CA TRP A 158 0.60 -3.63 -6.12
C TRP A 158 -0.93 -3.41 -6.15
N LEU A 159 -1.63 -3.96 -5.15
CA LEU A 159 -3.07 -3.78 -4.91
C LEU A 159 -3.32 -3.21 -3.49
N HIS A 160 -3.98 -2.06 -3.39
CA HIS A 160 -4.41 -1.48 -2.12
C HIS A 160 -5.89 -1.70 -1.87
N LEU A 161 -6.24 -2.16 -0.66
CA LEU A 161 -7.60 -2.34 -0.17
C LEU A 161 -7.83 -1.46 1.07
N HIS A 162 -8.89 -0.66 1.07
CA HIS A 162 -9.16 0.27 2.17
C HIS A 162 -10.65 0.39 2.48
N HIS A 163 -11.01 0.03 3.73
CA HIS A 163 -12.38 0.05 4.24
C HIS A 163 -13.39 -0.83 3.47
N GLU A 164 -12.92 -1.89 2.81
CA GLU A 164 -13.82 -2.80 2.10
C GLU A 164 -14.34 -3.93 2.97
N ASP A 165 -15.56 -4.36 2.67
CA ASP A 165 -16.20 -5.56 3.19
C ASP A 165 -16.29 -6.65 2.12
N PHE A 166 -15.46 -7.68 2.26
CA PHE A 166 -15.48 -8.86 1.39
C PHE A 166 -16.47 -9.95 1.82
N THR A 167 -17.18 -9.78 2.94
CA THR A 167 -18.15 -10.77 3.43
C THR A 167 -19.53 -10.62 2.79
N GLY A 168 -19.84 -9.46 2.22
CA GLY A 168 -21.17 -9.16 1.66
C GLY A 168 -22.18 -8.65 2.70
N GLN A 169 -21.72 -8.21 3.88
CA GLN A 169 -22.56 -7.66 4.96
C GLN A 169 -22.64 -6.12 4.93
N PHE A 170 -22.27 -5.50 3.80
CA PHE A 170 -22.34 -4.06 3.54
C PHE A 170 -21.71 -3.19 4.63
N GLY A 171 -20.51 -3.57 5.08
CA GLY A 171 -19.76 -2.85 6.11
C GLY A 171 -20.38 -2.94 7.51
N LYS A 172 -21.35 -3.85 7.71
CA LYS A 172 -22.18 -3.97 8.92
C LYS A 172 -22.82 -2.64 9.36
N PHE A 173 -23.14 -1.80 8.39
CA PHE A 173 -23.77 -0.50 8.61
C PHE A 173 -25.29 -0.57 8.80
N TRP A 174 -25.88 -1.75 8.66
CA TRP A 174 -27.33 -1.98 8.71
C TRP A 174 -28.01 -1.37 9.95
N ARG A 175 -27.53 -1.68 11.17
CA ARG A 175 -28.17 -1.21 12.42
C ARG A 175 -28.39 0.30 12.44
N THR A 176 -27.35 1.04 12.08
CA THR A 176 -27.32 2.50 12.24
C THR A 176 -27.89 3.20 10.99
N TYR A 177 -27.71 2.61 9.81
CA TYR A 177 -27.86 3.32 8.54
C TYR A 177 -28.81 2.67 7.54
N GLN A 178 -29.52 1.57 7.88
CA GLN A 178 -30.47 0.89 6.97
C GLN A 178 -31.55 1.80 6.33
N HIS A 179 -31.89 2.92 6.97
CA HIS A 179 -32.87 3.88 6.46
C HIS A 179 -32.23 5.10 5.78
N MET A 180 -30.90 5.15 5.69
CA MET A 180 -30.20 6.25 5.03
C MET A 180 -30.15 6.03 3.52
N PRO A 181 -30.43 7.06 2.70
CA PRO A 181 -30.43 6.93 1.25
C PRO A 181 -29.11 6.41 0.67
N TRP A 182 -27.97 6.85 1.22
CA TRP A 182 -26.65 6.42 0.75
C TRP A 182 -26.42 4.92 0.96
N TYR A 183 -26.89 4.35 2.08
CA TYR A 183 -26.73 2.93 2.39
C TYR A 183 -27.61 2.08 1.47
N GLN A 184 -28.87 2.48 1.30
CA GLN A 184 -29.80 1.79 0.38
C GLN A 184 -29.30 1.84 -1.07
N GLN A 185 -28.70 2.96 -1.47
CA GLN A 185 -28.08 3.10 -2.78
C GLN A 185 -26.87 2.18 -2.92
N ASP A 186 -26.00 2.11 -1.91
CA ASP A 186 -24.83 1.23 -1.93
C ASP A 186 -25.19 -0.26 -2.02
N VAL A 187 -26.17 -0.70 -1.22
CA VAL A 187 -26.74 -2.06 -1.28
C VAL A 187 -27.27 -2.36 -2.69
N SER A 188 -28.08 -1.44 -3.24
CA SER A 188 -28.67 -1.58 -4.58
C SER A 188 -27.61 -1.67 -5.68
N ILE A 189 -26.55 -0.84 -5.61
CA ILE A 189 -25.44 -0.87 -6.58
C ILE A 189 -24.72 -2.20 -6.54
N ASN A 190 -24.37 -2.69 -5.34
CA ASN A 190 -23.65 -3.96 -5.20
C ASN A 190 -24.52 -5.16 -5.62
N GLN A 191 -25.82 -5.16 -5.31
CA GLN A 191 -26.76 -6.19 -5.79
C GLN A 191 -26.89 -6.19 -7.31
N ALA A 192 -27.06 -5.02 -7.93
CA ALA A 192 -27.13 -4.88 -9.38
C ALA A 192 -25.83 -5.31 -10.08
N LEU A 193 -24.67 -5.04 -9.45
CA LEU A 193 -23.38 -5.48 -9.94
C LEU A 193 -23.23 -7.01 -9.86
N ALA A 194 -23.61 -7.62 -8.73
CA ALA A 194 -23.62 -9.07 -8.57
C ALA A 194 -24.49 -9.74 -9.63
N GLU A 195 -25.72 -9.25 -9.85
CA GLU A 195 -26.63 -9.75 -10.89
C GLU A 195 -26.04 -9.58 -12.29
N LYS A 196 -25.47 -8.40 -12.61
CA LYS A 196 -24.80 -8.11 -13.89
C LYS A 196 -23.67 -9.12 -14.17
N LEU A 197 -22.94 -9.52 -13.13
CA LEU A 197 -21.80 -10.44 -13.22
C LEU A 197 -22.22 -11.92 -13.09
N GLY A 198 -23.51 -12.20 -12.94
CA GLY A 198 -24.08 -13.55 -12.95
C GLY A 198 -24.10 -14.24 -11.59
N PHE A 199 -23.97 -13.50 -10.49
CA PHE A 199 -24.08 -13.99 -9.12
C PHE A 199 -25.49 -13.77 -8.56
N LEU A 200 -25.94 -14.68 -7.69
CA LEU A 200 -27.22 -14.53 -7.00
C LEU A 200 -27.09 -13.61 -5.80
N LYS A 201 -25.94 -13.64 -5.13
CA LYS A 201 -25.65 -12.85 -3.93
C LYS A 201 -24.37 -12.03 -4.06
N VAL A 202 -24.31 -10.92 -3.31
CA VAL A 202 -23.08 -10.12 -3.18
C VAL A 202 -21.99 -10.90 -2.46
N SER A 203 -22.32 -11.69 -1.45
CA SER A 203 -21.37 -12.58 -0.74
C SER A 203 -20.69 -13.58 -1.69
N GLU A 204 -21.45 -14.22 -2.59
CA GLU A 204 -20.92 -15.10 -3.63
C GLU A 204 -19.96 -14.37 -4.59
N MET A 205 -20.34 -13.16 -5.02
CA MET A 205 -19.47 -12.33 -5.86
C MET A 205 -18.17 -11.97 -5.12
N LYS A 206 -18.24 -11.56 -3.85
CA LYS A 206 -17.06 -11.18 -3.07
C LYS A 206 -16.17 -12.39 -2.74
N GLU A 207 -16.72 -13.58 -2.53
CA GLU A 207 -15.94 -14.83 -2.42
C GLU A 207 -15.08 -15.04 -3.68
N MET A 208 -15.67 -14.83 -4.86
CA MET A 208 -14.96 -14.98 -6.13
C MET A 208 -13.88 -13.91 -6.32
N VAL A 209 -14.18 -12.66 -5.96
CA VAL A 209 -13.21 -11.55 -6.00
C VAL A 209 -12.02 -11.82 -5.09
N THR A 210 -12.25 -12.22 -3.83
CA THR A 210 -11.16 -12.54 -2.89
C THR A 210 -10.33 -13.73 -3.35
N ARG A 211 -10.94 -14.70 -4.04
CA ARG A 211 -10.21 -15.80 -4.67
C ARG A 211 -9.32 -15.37 -5.84
N GLU A 212 -9.75 -14.41 -6.66
CA GLU A 212 -8.87 -13.86 -7.71
C GLU A 212 -7.74 -13.01 -7.11
N MET A 213 -8.00 -12.29 -6.01
CA MET A 213 -6.94 -11.62 -5.23
C MET A 213 -5.95 -12.61 -4.61
N ASP A 214 -6.43 -13.76 -4.11
CA ASP A 214 -5.57 -14.84 -3.57
C ASP A 214 -4.61 -15.35 -4.65
N LYS A 215 -5.14 -15.67 -5.83
CA LYS A 215 -4.32 -16.05 -6.98
C LYS A 215 -3.31 -14.97 -7.37
N TYR A 216 -3.69 -13.69 -7.30
CA TYR A 216 -2.80 -12.59 -7.60
C TYR A 216 -1.60 -12.56 -6.63
N VAL A 217 -1.85 -12.69 -5.32
CA VAL A 217 -0.79 -12.74 -4.30
C VAL A 217 0.08 -13.99 -4.46
N LEU A 218 -0.51 -15.16 -4.69
CA LEU A 218 0.21 -16.41 -4.95
C LEU A 218 1.11 -16.35 -6.20
N ASN A 219 0.77 -15.50 -7.17
CA ASN A 219 1.57 -15.25 -8.36
C ASN A 219 2.61 -14.11 -8.18
N GLY A 220 2.83 -13.65 -6.95
CA GLY A 220 3.85 -12.66 -6.60
C GLY A 220 3.36 -11.21 -6.56
N GLY A 221 2.05 -10.98 -6.65
CA GLY A 221 1.45 -9.66 -6.45
C GLY A 221 1.54 -9.23 -4.98
N PHE A 222 1.70 -7.92 -4.75
CA PHE A 222 1.70 -7.38 -3.39
C PHE A 222 0.34 -6.78 -3.06
N MET A 223 -0.25 -7.20 -1.93
CA MET A 223 -1.54 -6.70 -1.48
C MET A 223 -1.39 -5.99 -0.13
N PHE A 224 -1.94 -4.78 -0.04
CA PHE A 224 -1.94 -3.95 1.15
C PHE A 224 -3.39 -3.74 1.61
N ALA A 225 -3.82 -4.50 2.62
CA ALA A 225 -5.15 -4.39 3.20
C ALA A 225 -5.11 -3.57 4.50
N MET A 226 -6.08 -2.68 4.66
CA MET A 226 -6.18 -1.76 5.78
C MET A 226 -7.61 -1.67 6.33
N CYS A 227 -7.73 -1.40 7.63
CA CYS A 227 -9.00 -1.32 8.34
C CYS A 227 -9.81 -2.61 8.17
N ALA A 228 -11.11 -2.51 7.90
CA ALA A 228 -12.01 -3.66 7.74
C ALA A 228 -11.58 -4.64 6.63
N ALA A 229 -10.90 -4.17 5.58
CA ALA A 229 -10.44 -5.04 4.50
C ALA A 229 -9.44 -6.10 4.97
N THR A 230 -8.70 -5.83 6.06
CA THR A 230 -7.72 -6.76 6.64
C THR A 230 -8.42 -7.99 7.25
N ASP A 231 -9.52 -7.76 7.96
CA ASP A 231 -10.30 -8.81 8.62
C ASP A 231 -11.22 -9.51 7.61
N THR A 232 -12.04 -8.73 6.90
CA THR A 232 -13.09 -9.27 6.02
C THR A 232 -12.55 -10.09 4.87
N TYR A 233 -11.32 -9.83 4.40
CA TYR A 233 -10.67 -10.68 3.40
C TYR A 233 -10.46 -12.11 3.91
N ASP A 234 -9.82 -12.26 5.07
CA ASP A 234 -9.55 -13.58 5.66
C ASP A 234 -10.86 -14.26 6.10
N ILE A 235 -11.85 -13.52 6.59
CA ILE A 235 -13.19 -14.05 6.87
C ILE A 235 -13.81 -14.62 5.59
N ALA A 236 -13.85 -13.86 4.50
CA ALA A 236 -14.45 -14.30 3.24
C ALA A 236 -13.73 -15.53 2.67
N ARG A 237 -12.40 -15.61 2.78
CA ARG A 237 -11.63 -16.78 2.36
C ARG A 237 -11.89 -18.00 3.23
N ALA A 238 -11.98 -17.83 4.54
CA ALA A 238 -12.28 -18.93 5.46
C ALA A 238 -13.73 -19.43 5.33
N ALA A 239 -14.67 -18.54 5.03
CA ALA A 239 -16.08 -18.82 4.86
C ALA A 239 -16.46 -19.23 3.43
N ALA A 240 -15.50 -19.55 2.55
CA ALA A 240 -15.79 -19.92 1.17
C ALA A 240 -16.78 -21.10 1.09
N GLY A 241 -17.92 -20.89 0.42
CA GLY A 241 -19.02 -21.85 0.34
C GLY A 241 -19.87 -22.00 1.61
N VAL A 242 -19.70 -21.14 2.62
CA VAL A 242 -20.46 -21.11 3.88
C VAL A 242 -21.21 -19.79 3.97
N ASP A 243 -22.52 -19.85 4.24
CA ASP A 243 -23.32 -18.64 4.36
C ASP A 243 -23.16 -18.00 5.75
N ILE A 244 -22.51 -16.84 5.79
CA ILE A 244 -22.31 -16.04 7.01
C ILE A 244 -23.20 -14.79 7.03
N CYS A 245 -24.01 -14.56 5.99
CA CYS A 245 -24.86 -13.39 5.88
C CYS A 245 -26.22 -13.65 6.53
N GLY A 246 -26.64 -12.72 7.40
CA GLY A 246 -27.98 -12.76 7.97
C GLY A 246 -29.06 -12.27 6.99
N PRO A 247 -30.36 -12.56 7.24
CA PRO A 247 -31.47 -12.26 6.33
C PRO A 247 -31.64 -10.78 5.97
N MET A 248 -31.06 -9.87 6.76
CA MET A 248 -31.11 -8.43 6.50
C MET A 248 -30.15 -7.99 5.39
N PHE A 249 -29.16 -8.82 5.03
CA PHE A 249 -28.17 -8.51 3.99
C PHE A 249 -28.56 -9.10 2.64
N ASP A 250 -28.93 -10.38 2.57
CA ASP A 250 -29.19 -11.10 1.32
C ASP A 250 -30.51 -11.90 1.29
N GLY A 251 -31.28 -11.91 2.39
CA GLY A 251 -32.69 -12.32 2.42
C GLY A 251 -32.98 -13.72 2.95
N ASP A 252 -31.96 -14.53 3.22
CA ASP A 252 -32.06 -15.89 3.76
C ASP A 252 -31.22 -16.05 5.05
N PRO A 253 -31.49 -17.09 5.88
CA PRO A 253 -30.76 -17.26 7.12
C PRO A 253 -29.33 -17.76 6.88
N ALA A 254 -28.37 -17.12 7.55
CA ALA A 254 -27.01 -17.64 7.70
C ALA A 254 -27.01 -19.10 8.18
N ASP A 255 -25.93 -19.81 7.83
CA ASP A 255 -25.71 -21.19 8.28
C ASP A 255 -25.55 -21.22 9.81
N PRO A 256 -26.39 -21.99 10.55
CA PRO A 256 -26.31 -22.04 12.01
C PRO A 256 -25.00 -22.65 12.54
N ASP A 257 -24.29 -23.41 11.70
CA ASP A 257 -23.00 -24.03 12.01
C ASP A 257 -21.84 -23.34 11.25
N ALA A 258 -22.01 -22.08 10.84
CA ALA A 258 -21.04 -21.36 10.02
C ALA A 258 -19.64 -21.32 10.65
N GLN A 259 -19.57 -21.11 11.97
CA GLN A 259 -18.31 -21.01 12.72
C GLN A 259 -17.49 -22.30 12.65
N GLU A 260 -18.15 -23.45 12.75
CA GLU A 260 -17.54 -24.78 12.72
C GLU A 260 -17.10 -25.19 11.31
N LYS A 261 -17.67 -24.55 10.27
CA LYS A 261 -17.40 -24.83 8.86
C LYS A 261 -16.29 -23.97 8.26
N LEU A 262 -15.77 -22.98 9.00
CA LEU A 262 -14.66 -22.15 8.53
C LEU A 262 -13.39 -22.97 8.23
N ASP A 263 -12.80 -22.74 7.07
CA ASP A 263 -11.53 -23.32 6.65
C ASP A 263 -10.41 -22.27 6.67
N PHE A 264 -9.69 -22.21 7.80
CA PHE A 264 -8.57 -21.28 7.98
C PHE A 264 -7.35 -21.61 7.09
N SER A 265 -7.34 -22.70 6.31
CA SER A 265 -6.23 -22.97 5.38
C SER A 265 -6.21 -22.01 4.18
N HIS A 266 -7.29 -21.25 3.97
CA HIS A 266 -7.41 -20.26 2.91
C HIS A 266 -7.04 -18.82 3.31
N THR A 267 -6.67 -18.57 4.57
CA THR A 267 -6.38 -17.22 5.08
C THR A 267 -4.91 -16.84 4.94
N PHE A 268 -4.62 -15.53 4.92
CA PHE A 268 -3.25 -15.02 4.87
C PHE A 268 -2.64 -14.76 6.25
N ALA A 269 -3.37 -14.08 7.13
CA ALA A 269 -2.80 -13.54 8.36
C ALA A 269 -3.47 -14.10 9.61
N PHE A 270 -4.80 -14.18 9.61
CA PHE A 270 -5.57 -14.53 10.80
C PHE A 270 -6.08 -15.96 10.75
N HIS A 271 -6.08 -16.63 11.90
CA HIS A 271 -6.58 -17.98 12.07
C HIS A 271 -7.35 -18.10 13.38
N ASN A 272 -8.28 -19.06 13.48
CA ASN A 272 -9.06 -19.35 14.69
C ASN A 272 -9.86 -18.16 15.24
N PHE A 273 -10.25 -17.22 14.39
CA PHE A 273 -11.15 -16.14 14.79
C PHE A 273 -12.58 -16.65 14.96
N LYS A 274 -13.36 -15.93 15.77
CA LYS A 274 -14.78 -16.15 15.95
C LYS A 274 -15.58 -15.11 15.20
N LEU A 275 -16.52 -15.54 14.38
CA LEU A 275 -17.46 -14.67 13.69
C LEU A 275 -18.34 -13.95 14.71
N GLU A 276 -18.53 -12.67 14.48
CA GLU A 276 -19.58 -11.89 15.11
C GLU A 276 -20.82 -11.95 14.21
N MET A 277 -21.85 -12.68 14.62
CA MET A 277 -23.05 -12.89 13.80
C MET A 277 -24.16 -11.88 14.10
N ASP A 278 -24.04 -11.06 15.16
CA ASP A 278 -25.04 -10.02 15.45
C ASP A 278 -24.91 -8.87 14.43
N PRO A 279 -25.93 -8.60 13.60
CA PRO A 279 -25.90 -7.48 12.64
C PRO A 279 -25.93 -6.11 13.34
N ASN A 280 -26.10 -6.08 14.66
CA ASN A 280 -26.05 -4.88 15.47
C ASN A 280 -24.65 -4.52 15.98
N ILE A 281 -23.67 -5.39 15.78
CA ILE A 281 -22.28 -5.16 16.15
C ILE A 281 -21.50 -4.83 14.88
N TYR A 282 -20.62 -3.84 14.95
CA TYR A 282 -19.88 -3.35 13.77
C TYR A 282 -18.80 -4.34 13.34
N GLU A 283 -18.13 -4.94 14.32
CA GLU A 283 -17.06 -5.90 14.13
C GLU A 283 -17.56 -7.16 13.41
N PHE A 284 -16.73 -7.72 12.53
CA PHE A 284 -17.03 -8.94 11.78
C PHE A 284 -16.58 -10.20 12.52
N SER A 285 -15.56 -10.06 13.36
CA SER A 285 -15.00 -11.14 14.17
C SER A 285 -14.39 -10.59 15.47
N ASP A 286 -13.75 -11.47 16.25
CA ASP A 286 -12.94 -11.13 17.42
C ASP A 286 -11.48 -10.73 17.10
N ILE A 287 -11.13 -10.50 15.82
CA ILE A 287 -9.80 -10.04 15.40
C ILE A 287 -9.52 -8.61 15.90
N ASP A 288 -10.52 -7.72 15.83
CA ASP A 288 -10.36 -6.33 16.23
C ASP A 288 -10.40 -6.14 17.75
N ALA A 289 -9.39 -5.44 18.29
CA ALA A 289 -9.28 -5.15 19.73
C ALA A 289 -9.98 -3.86 20.17
N THR A 290 -10.91 -3.32 19.37
CA THR A 290 -11.54 -2.00 19.56
C THR A 290 -12.15 -1.83 20.94
N ASN A 291 -12.86 -2.85 21.44
CA ASN A 291 -13.59 -2.79 22.71
C ASN A 291 -12.75 -3.16 23.94
N THR A 292 -11.63 -3.85 23.74
CA THR A 292 -10.79 -4.39 24.84
C THR A 292 -9.51 -3.58 25.06
N ARG A 293 -8.98 -2.91 24.02
CA ARG A 293 -7.78 -2.08 24.11
C ARG A 293 -8.05 -0.80 24.88
N LYS A 294 -7.42 -0.67 26.05
CA LYS A 294 -7.49 0.53 26.91
C LYS A 294 -6.12 1.17 27.05
N VAL A 295 -5.60 1.71 25.94
CA VAL A 295 -4.32 2.42 25.90
C VAL A 295 -4.58 3.86 25.47
N VAL A 296 -4.04 4.82 26.21
CA VAL A 296 -4.09 6.24 25.81
C VAL A 296 -3.15 6.46 24.63
N ARG A 297 -3.53 7.30 23.68
CA ARG A 297 -2.82 7.50 22.41
C ARG A 297 -1.32 7.79 22.61
N GLU A 298 -0.98 8.55 23.64
CA GLU A 298 0.41 8.93 23.96
C GLU A 298 1.28 7.75 24.40
N ASN A 299 0.65 6.65 24.82
CA ASN A 299 1.31 5.39 25.19
C ASN A 299 1.04 4.29 24.16
N ASP A 300 0.40 4.62 23.04
CA ASP A 300 0.01 3.67 21.99
C ASP A 300 1.12 3.52 20.95
N TYR A 301 2.33 3.28 21.43
CA TYR A 301 3.50 2.98 20.61
C TYR A 301 3.96 1.56 20.93
N PHE A 302 4.14 0.75 19.90
CA PHE A 302 4.88 -0.50 20.04
C PHE A 302 6.24 -0.31 19.40
N THR A 303 7.28 -0.72 20.12
CA THR A 303 8.60 -0.89 19.52
C THR A 303 8.62 -2.30 18.96
N LEU A 304 8.67 -2.43 17.65
CA LEU A 304 9.08 -3.69 17.04
C LEU A 304 10.48 -3.98 17.58
N PHE A 305 10.65 -5.10 18.29
CA PHE A 305 11.95 -5.54 18.77
C PHE A 305 12.85 -5.69 17.55
N GLU A 306 13.72 -4.68 17.36
CA GLU A 306 14.70 -4.59 16.27
C GLU A 306 14.15 -5.08 14.93
N PHE A 307 13.39 -4.25 14.20
CA PHE A 307 13.38 -4.42 12.74
C PHE A 307 14.84 -4.32 12.31
N SER A 308 15.45 -5.46 12.00
CA SER A 308 16.81 -5.47 11.52
C SER A 308 16.72 -5.05 10.07
N ALA A 309 17.17 -3.83 9.78
CA ALA A 309 17.30 -3.40 8.40
C ALA A 309 18.23 -4.35 7.63
N LYS A 310 19.09 -5.10 8.33
CA LYS A 310 20.08 -6.03 7.74
C LYS A 310 19.71 -7.51 7.75
N TRP A 311 18.86 -7.97 8.67
CA TRP A 311 18.68 -9.40 8.97
C TRP A 311 17.23 -9.84 8.96
#